data_AF-A0A1Y1LUU7-F1
#
_entry.id   AF-A0A1Y1LUU7-F1
#
_cell.length_a   1.000
_cell.length_b   1.000
_cell.length_c   1.000
_cell.angle_alpha   90.00
_cell.angle_beta   90.00
_cell.angle_gamma   90.00
#
_symmetry.space_group_name_H-M   'P 1'
#
loop_
_entity.id
_entity.type
_entity.pdbx_description
1 polymer ?
#
loop_
_entity_poly.entity_id
_entity_poly.type
_entity_poly.pdbx_seq_one_letter_code
_entity_poly.pdbx_strand_id
1 'polypeptide(L)'
;GDNIVPGNNGLKDQQLALQWVQTHIKRFGGNPNSVTLMGQSAGSASVHFHYFSPKSRGLFHRGLSQSGTVLMPWAIQAGALKETQKLAASLNCENSDTRMMISCLKHIPVHHLLLKAKELFRFNIFPLTPFAPVVEVESDSAFMTKHPYLQLSSGEVYDIPWLAWRASDEGIFLGVLAPPAPYDEIEK
;
A
#
# COMPACT_ATOMS: atom_id res chain seq x y z
N GLY A 1 -6.67 -9.36 3.82
CA GLY A 1 -6.41 -10.05 5.09
C GLY A 1 -7.56 -10.98 5.39
N ASP A 2 -7.74 -11.40 6.63
CA ASP A 2 -8.93 -12.14 7.07
C ASP A 2 -9.86 -11.23 7.89
N ASN A 3 -10.93 -11.78 8.46
CA ASN A 3 -11.88 -11.02 9.29
C ASN A 3 -11.29 -10.55 10.64
N ILE A 4 -10.09 -10.99 10.99
CA ILE A 4 -9.40 -10.62 12.23
C ILE A 4 -8.47 -9.44 11.99
N VAL A 5 -7.67 -9.54 10.93
CA VAL A 5 -6.76 -8.48 10.47
C VAL A 5 -7.01 -8.27 8.97
N PRO A 6 -7.94 -7.38 8.61
CA PRO A 6 -8.34 -7.19 7.22
C PRO A 6 -7.21 -6.59 6.37
N GLY A 7 -6.38 -5.74 6.97
CA GLY A 7 -5.21 -5.11 6.33
C GLY A 7 -5.39 -3.60 6.17
N ASN A 8 -4.57 -3.02 5.28
CA ASN A 8 -4.66 -1.62 4.86
C ASN A 8 -4.54 -0.56 5.97
N ASN A 9 -3.90 -0.87 7.10
CA ASN A 9 -3.75 0.07 8.22
C ASN A 9 -3.10 1.39 7.77
N GLY A 10 -2.04 1.34 6.96
CA GLY A 10 -1.41 2.56 6.44
C GLY A 10 -2.32 3.42 5.54
N LEU A 11 -3.22 2.82 4.76
CA LEU A 11 -4.21 3.56 3.97
C LEU A 11 -5.31 4.16 4.87
N LYS A 12 -5.68 3.46 5.95
CA LYS A 12 -6.62 3.96 6.96
C LYS A 12 -6.01 5.13 7.74
N ASP A 13 -4.72 5.10 8.03
CA ASP A 13 -3.98 6.21 8.64
C ASP A 13 -3.97 7.44 7.71
N GLN A 14 -3.70 7.23 6.41
CA GLN A 14 -3.79 8.29 5.40
C GLN A 14 -5.21 8.87 5.31
N GLN A 15 -6.25 8.04 5.38
CA GLN A 15 -7.64 8.49 5.40
C GLN A 15 -7.93 9.37 6.62
N LEU A 16 -7.44 8.98 7.80
CA LEU A 16 -7.57 9.77 9.02
C LEU A 16 -6.86 11.12 8.88
N ALA A 17 -5.68 11.15 8.26
CA ALA A 17 -4.99 12.40 7.96
C ALA A 17 -5.80 13.30 7.00
N LEU A 18 -6.45 12.75 5.98
CA LEU A 18 -7.33 13.51 5.09
C LEU A 18 -8.56 14.07 5.82
N GLN A 19 -9.14 13.31 6.74
CA GLN A 19 -10.23 13.79 7.61
C GLN A 19 -9.78 14.93 8.52
N TRP A 20 -8.54 14.84 9.05
CA TRP A 20 -7.94 15.92 9.82
C TRP A 20 -7.77 17.18 8.97
N VAL A 21 -7.27 17.05 7.72
CA VAL A 21 -7.15 18.17 6.78
C VAL A 21 -8.52 18.81 6.56
N GLN A 22 -9.55 18.03 6.25
CA GLN A 22 -10.91 18.55 6.06
C GLN A 22 -11.43 19.35 7.27
N THR A 23 -11.13 18.87 8.47
CA THR A 23 -11.59 19.51 9.72
C THR A 23 -10.81 20.78 10.06
N HIS A 24 -9.51 20.80 9.77
CA HIS A 24 -8.59 21.78 10.35
C HIS A 24 -7.99 22.76 9.36
N ILE A 25 -7.93 22.44 8.06
CA ILE A 25 -7.14 23.23 7.10
C ILE A 25 -7.62 24.69 6.97
N LYS A 26 -8.91 24.96 7.25
CA LYS A 26 -9.46 26.32 7.28
C LYS A 26 -8.77 27.23 8.32
N ARG A 27 -8.30 26.67 9.43
CA ARG A 27 -7.56 27.41 10.47
C ARG A 27 -6.18 27.86 10.00
N PHE A 28 -5.65 27.22 8.94
CA PHE A 28 -4.40 27.55 8.29
C PHE A 28 -4.61 28.36 7.00
N GLY A 29 -5.83 28.87 6.76
CA GLY A 29 -6.18 29.62 5.54
C GLY A 29 -6.44 28.78 4.30
N GLY A 30 -6.43 27.44 4.40
CA GLY A 30 -6.76 26.57 3.27
C GLY A 30 -8.27 26.43 3.05
N ASN A 31 -8.64 26.04 1.82
CA ASN A 31 -10.03 25.76 1.46
C ASN A 31 -10.29 24.24 1.49
N PRO A 32 -11.09 23.72 2.45
CA PRO A 32 -11.40 22.29 2.53
C PRO A 32 -12.09 21.77 1.26
N ASN A 33 -12.84 22.62 0.55
CA ASN A 33 -13.55 22.30 -0.70
C ASN A 33 -12.66 22.35 -1.96
N SER A 34 -11.34 22.52 -1.80
CA SER A 34 -10.40 22.58 -2.93
C SER A 34 -9.08 21.84 -2.66
N VAL A 35 -9.10 20.85 -1.77
CA VAL A 35 -7.95 19.99 -1.48
C VAL A 35 -7.57 19.15 -2.71
N THR A 36 -6.28 19.17 -3.07
CA THR A 36 -5.69 18.31 -4.09
C THR A 36 -4.78 17.29 -3.42
N LEU A 37 -5.00 16.01 -3.70
CA LEU A 37 -4.19 14.92 -3.16
C LEU A 37 -3.14 14.50 -4.20
N MET A 38 -1.87 14.51 -3.83
CA MET A 38 -0.77 14.19 -4.74
C MET A 38 0.24 13.24 -4.08
N GLY A 39 0.88 12.42 -4.89
CA GLY A 39 1.91 11.50 -4.41
C GLY A 39 2.75 10.92 -5.53
N GLN A 40 3.92 10.41 -5.16
CA GLN A 40 4.90 9.80 -6.07
C GLN A 40 5.14 8.32 -5.70
N SER A 41 5.33 7.46 -6.70
CA SER A 41 5.58 6.01 -6.52
C SER A 41 4.51 5.35 -5.63
N ALA A 42 4.88 4.74 -4.50
CA ALA A 42 3.94 4.17 -3.54
C ALA A 42 2.93 5.21 -3.02
N GLY A 43 3.36 6.47 -2.84
CA GLY A 43 2.46 7.58 -2.51
C GLY A 43 1.46 7.86 -3.63
N SER A 44 1.86 7.72 -4.89
CA SER A 44 0.97 7.85 -6.04
C SER A 44 -0.07 6.73 -6.10
N ALA A 45 0.33 5.49 -5.79
CA ALA A 45 -0.60 4.38 -5.63
C ALA A 45 -1.56 4.65 -4.47
N SER A 46 -1.09 5.14 -3.32
CA SER A 46 -1.91 5.58 -2.18
C SER A 46 -2.96 6.62 -2.58
N VAL A 47 -2.56 7.67 -3.30
CA VAL A 47 -3.50 8.68 -3.84
C VAL A 47 -4.57 8.01 -4.70
N HIS A 48 -4.17 7.09 -5.58
CA HIS A 48 -5.10 6.34 -6.43
C HIS A 48 -5.98 5.36 -5.63
N PHE A 49 -5.50 4.77 -4.54
CA PHE A 49 -6.32 3.97 -3.62
C PHE A 49 -7.44 4.82 -2.98
N HIS A 50 -7.14 6.06 -2.56
CA HIS A 50 -8.14 6.98 -2.05
C HIS A 50 -9.19 7.38 -3.10
N TYR A 51 -8.86 7.37 -4.39
CA TYR A 51 -9.84 7.57 -5.48
C TYR A 51 -10.89 6.47 -5.55
N PHE A 52 -10.50 5.21 -5.27
CA PHE A 52 -11.42 4.06 -5.30
C PHE A 52 -12.12 3.77 -3.97
N SER A 53 -11.62 4.30 -2.86
CA SER A 53 -12.21 4.07 -1.53
C SER A 53 -13.46 4.93 -1.31
N PRO A 54 -14.65 4.35 -1.08
CA PRO A 54 -15.85 5.11 -0.78
C PRO A 54 -15.71 6.03 0.44
N LYS A 55 -14.89 5.64 1.43
CA LYS A 55 -14.63 6.39 2.66
C LYS A 55 -13.74 7.61 2.49
N SER A 56 -13.10 7.74 1.33
CA SER A 56 -12.25 8.88 1.00
C SER A 56 -12.98 9.93 0.13
N ARG A 57 -14.21 9.63 -0.32
CA ARG A 57 -15.02 10.56 -1.13
C ARG A 57 -15.29 11.85 -0.36
N GLY A 58 -15.13 12.98 -1.05
CA GLY A 58 -15.29 14.31 -0.46
C GLY A 58 -14.12 14.78 0.43
N LEU A 59 -13.13 13.93 0.71
CA LEU A 59 -11.95 14.36 1.47
C LEU A 59 -10.92 15.11 0.63
N PHE A 60 -11.01 14.99 -0.70
CA PHE A 60 -10.20 15.70 -1.69
C PHE A 60 -11.01 15.83 -2.99
N HIS A 61 -10.59 16.77 -3.84
CA HIS A 61 -11.39 17.24 -4.98
C HIS A 61 -10.65 17.08 -6.31
N ARG A 62 -9.34 16.84 -6.27
CA ARG A 62 -8.46 16.64 -7.42
C ARG A 62 -7.34 15.69 -7.01
N GLY A 63 -6.83 14.91 -7.95
CA GLY A 63 -5.72 14.00 -7.69
C GLY A 63 -4.59 14.10 -8.70
N LEU A 64 -3.37 13.84 -8.22
CA LEU A 64 -2.18 13.74 -9.05
C LEU A 64 -1.40 12.47 -8.70
N SER A 65 -1.31 11.57 -9.68
CA SER A 65 -0.50 10.37 -9.62
C SER A 65 0.82 10.54 -10.37
N GLN A 66 1.94 10.51 -9.66
CA GLN A 66 3.30 10.62 -10.22
C GLN A 66 4.01 9.26 -10.17
N SER A 67 4.26 8.63 -11.31
CA SER A 67 5.06 7.40 -11.40
C SER A 67 4.50 6.21 -10.62
N GLY A 68 3.17 6.11 -10.50
CA GLY A 68 2.54 4.99 -9.81
C GLY A 68 1.02 5.03 -9.89
N THR A 69 0.39 3.87 -9.94
CA THR A 69 -1.07 3.74 -9.90
C THR A 69 -1.44 2.48 -9.14
N VAL A 70 -2.71 2.37 -8.77
CA VAL A 70 -3.23 1.16 -8.12
C VAL A 70 -3.19 -0.10 -9.03
N LEU A 71 -3.03 0.09 -10.34
CA LEU A 71 -2.95 -0.99 -11.32
C LEU A 71 -1.52 -1.53 -11.51
N MET A 72 -0.53 -0.93 -10.83
CA MET A 72 0.84 -1.43 -10.87
C MET A 72 0.93 -2.78 -10.14
N PRO A 73 1.74 -3.73 -10.63
CA PRO A 73 1.82 -5.08 -10.08
C PRO A 73 2.35 -5.14 -8.64
N TRP A 74 3.03 -4.10 -8.17
CA TRP A 74 3.54 -3.97 -6.79
C TRP A 74 2.55 -3.29 -5.84
N ALA A 75 1.45 -2.71 -6.35
CA ALA A 75 0.55 -1.87 -5.57
C ALA A 75 -0.46 -2.69 -4.75
N ILE A 76 -0.92 -3.84 -5.26
CA ILE A 76 -1.84 -4.74 -4.56
C ILE A 76 -1.20 -6.10 -4.38
N GLN A 77 -1.17 -6.59 -3.14
CA GLN A 77 -0.63 -7.89 -2.82
C GLN A 77 -1.71 -8.97 -2.86
N ALA A 78 -1.41 -10.04 -3.60
CA ALA A 78 -2.11 -11.32 -3.47
C ALA A 78 -1.46 -12.17 -2.37
N GLY A 79 -2.27 -12.93 -1.63
CA GLY A 79 -1.76 -13.93 -0.68
C GLY A 79 -1.08 -13.36 0.57
N ALA A 80 -1.46 -12.16 1.04
CA ALA A 80 -0.85 -11.52 2.20
C ALA A 80 -0.83 -12.40 3.48
N LEU A 81 -1.86 -13.23 3.71
CA LEU A 81 -1.89 -14.16 4.84
C LEU A 81 -0.72 -15.15 4.80
N LYS A 82 -0.35 -15.64 3.60
CA LYS A 82 0.76 -16.57 3.42
C LYS A 82 2.10 -15.92 3.75
N GLU A 83 2.29 -14.66 3.38
CA GLU A 83 3.52 -13.92 3.74
C GLU A 83 3.56 -13.60 5.24
N THR A 84 2.43 -13.27 5.86
CA THR A 84 2.32 -13.13 7.32
C THR A 84 2.65 -14.44 8.06
N GLN A 85 2.17 -15.58 7.58
CA GLN A 85 2.47 -16.89 8.18
C GLN A 85 3.96 -17.23 8.12
N LYS A 86 4.66 -16.90 7.03
CA LYS A 86 6.12 -17.07 6.95
C LYS A 86 6.86 -16.19 7.95
N LEU A 87 6.44 -14.93 8.08
CA LEU A 87 7.00 -14.03 9.08
C LEU A 87 6.78 -14.56 10.49
N ALA A 88 5.57 -15.04 10.78
CA ALA A 88 5.23 -15.64 12.08
C ALA A 88 6.10 -16.86 12.40
N ALA A 89 6.29 -17.77 11.43
CA ALA A 89 7.15 -18.94 11.61
C ALA A 89 8.61 -18.54 11.93
N SER A 90 9.15 -17.53 11.24
CA SER A 90 10.52 -17.04 11.50
C SER A 90 10.73 -16.41 12.89
N LEU A 91 9.64 -16.14 13.61
CA LEU A 91 9.60 -15.53 14.93
C LEU A 91 9.03 -16.47 16.00
N ASN A 92 8.84 -17.76 15.69
CA ASN A 92 8.19 -18.74 16.57
C ASN A 92 6.77 -18.33 17.02
N CYS A 93 6.05 -17.62 16.17
CA CYS A 93 4.65 -17.18 16.37
C CYS A 93 3.65 -17.93 15.48
N GLU A 94 4.07 -19.04 14.86
CA GLU A 94 3.20 -19.87 14.03
C GLU A 94 2.00 -20.42 14.81
N ASN A 95 0.80 -20.21 14.27
CA ASN A 95 -0.44 -20.72 14.83
C ASN A 95 -1.51 -20.84 13.75
N SER A 96 -2.39 -21.84 13.87
CA SER A 96 -3.53 -22.02 12.96
C SER A 96 -4.65 -21.00 13.23
N ASP A 97 -4.77 -20.50 14.46
CA ASP A 97 -5.66 -19.39 14.81
C ASP A 97 -4.95 -18.05 14.58
N THR A 98 -5.46 -17.25 13.63
CA THR A 98 -4.93 -15.91 13.33
C THR A 98 -4.90 -15.03 14.58
N ARG A 99 -5.87 -15.12 15.50
CA ARG A 99 -5.90 -14.30 16.71
C ARG A 99 -4.69 -14.60 17.60
N MET A 100 -4.37 -15.88 17.78
CA MET A 100 -3.21 -16.31 18.56
C MET A 100 -1.89 -15.91 17.90
N MET A 101 -1.77 -16.12 16.58
CA MET A 101 -0.61 -15.69 15.80
C MET A 101 -0.35 -14.18 15.92
N ILE A 102 -1.39 -13.36 15.74
CA ILE A 102 -1.28 -11.90 15.83
C ILE A 102 -1.00 -11.44 17.26
N SER A 103 -1.59 -12.10 18.26
CA SER A 103 -1.28 -11.83 19.67
C SER A 103 0.21 -12.03 19.95
N CYS A 104 0.79 -13.14 19.48
CA CYS A 104 2.23 -13.40 19.60
C CYS A 104 3.05 -12.32 18.88
N LEU A 105 2.74 -12.02 17.61
CA LEU A 105 3.46 -11.02 16.81
C LEU A 105 3.45 -9.62 17.45
N LYS A 106 2.38 -9.23 18.15
CA LYS A 106 2.29 -7.96 18.88
C LYS A 106 3.23 -7.86 20.08
N HIS A 107 3.67 -8.98 20.64
CA HIS A 107 4.63 -9.02 21.74
C HIS A 107 6.09 -9.08 21.25
N ILE A 108 6.32 -9.31 19.95
CA ILE A 108 7.66 -9.28 19.37
C ILE A 108 8.15 -7.82 19.31
N PRO A 109 9.35 -7.51 19.80
CA PRO A 109 9.93 -6.18 19.64
C PRO A 109 10.01 -5.79 18.16
N VAL A 110 9.59 -4.56 17.84
CA VAL A 110 9.46 -4.08 16.45
C VAL A 110 10.75 -4.25 15.63
N HIS A 111 11.92 -4.10 16.25
CA HIS A 111 13.19 -4.26 15.56
C HIS A 111 13.40 -5.70 15.05
N HIS A 112 13.03 -6.72 15.83
CA HIS A 112 13.08 -8.12 15.39
C HIS A 112 12.07 -8.39 14.27
N LEU A 113 10.86 -7.83 14.38
CA LEU A 113 9.84 -7.94 13.35
C LEU A 113 10.33 -7.37 12.02
N LEU A 114 10.97 -6.19 12.04
CA LEU A 114 11.53 -5.55 10.86
C LEU A 114 12.72 -6.32 10.26
N LEU A 115 13.61 -6.85 11.10
CA LEU A 115 14.71 -7.68 10.64
C LEU A 115 14.21 -8.93 9.92
N LYS A 116 13.23 -9.63 10.50
CA LYS A 116 12.64 -10.81 9.87
C LYS A 116 11.79 -10.49 8.64
N ALA A 117 11.10 -9.36 8.61
CA ALA A 117 10.38 -8.93 7.42
C ALA A 117 11.30 -8.69 6.21
N LYS A 118 12.57 -8.30 6.42
CA LYS A 118 13.56 -8.18 5.34
C LYS A 118 13.93 -9.53 4.71
N GLU A 119 13.80 -10.62 5.43
CA GLU A 119 14.06 -11.97 4.89
C GLU A 119 12.97 -12.43 3.90
N LEU A 120 11.85 -11.69 3.80
CA LEU A 120 10.79 -11.97 2.83
C LEU A 120 11.13 -11.50 1.41
N PHE A 121 12.14 -10.63 1.26
CA PHE A 121 12.73 -10.34 -0.04
C PHE A 121 13.56 -11.56 -0.47
N ARG A 122 13.24 -12.11 -1.64
CA ARG A 122 13.79 -13.39 -2.12
C ARG A 122 14.97 -13.21 -3.06
N PHE A 123 14.88 -12.22 -3.94
CA PHE A 123 15.89 -11.95 -4.96
C PHE A 123 16.26 -10.47 -4.92
N ASN A 124 17.28 -10.14 -4.13
CA ASN A 124 17.67 -8.77 -3.86
C ASN A 124 16.48 -7.93 -3.33
N ILE A 125 15.94 -6.99 -4.10
CA ILE A 125 14.79 -6.18 -3.73
C ILE A 125 13.43 -6.78 -4.13
N PHE A 126 13.40 -7.98 -4.73
CA PHE A 126 12.17 -8.60 -5.21
C PHE A 126 11.59 -9.63 -4.22
N PRO A 127 10.25 -9.63 -4.00
CA PRO A 127 9.26 -8.68 -4.53
C PRO A 127 9.48 -7.26 -3.97
N LEU A 128 9.18 -6.23 -4.76
CA LEU A 128 9.40 -4.82 -4.37
C LEU A 128 8.77 -4.45 -3.02
N THR A 129 7.67 -5.11 -2.67
CA THR A 129 6.95 -4.95 -1.42
C THR A 129 6.54 -6.34 -0.89
N PRO A 130 7.08 -6.79 0.26
CA PRO A 130 6.67 -8.05 0.88
C PRO A 130 5.30 -7.91 1.57
N PHE A 131 4.94 -6.68 1.93
CA PHE A 131 3.61 -6.29 2.40
C PHE A 131 3.14 -5.08 1.61
N ALA A 132 1.97 -5.21 0.96
CA ALA A 132 1.33 -4.13 0.21
C ALA A 132 -0.18 -4.09 0.54
N PRO A 133 -0.90 -3.05 0.09
CA PRO A 133 -2.35 -3.01 0.17
C PRO A 133 -3.02 -4.28 -0.38
N VAL A 134 -4.19 -4.61 0.18
CA VAL A 134 -4.96 -5.82 -0.15
C VAL A 134 -6.43 -5.47 -0.40
N VAL A 135 -7.14 -6.35 -1.12
CA VAL A 135 -8.60 -6.35 -1.10
C VAL A 135 -9.06 -6.94 0.23
N GLU A 136 -9.86 -6.18 0.98
CA GLU A 136 -10.36 -6.57 2.30
C GLU A 136 -11.66 -7.35 2.20
N VAL A 137 -11.95 -8.12 3.26
CA VAL A 137 -13.30 -8.66 3.45
C VAL A 137 -14.23 -7.52 3.85
N GLU A 138 -15.48 -7.60 3.38
CA GLU A 138 -16.51 -6.60 3.67
C GLU A 138 -16.68 -6.37 5.18
N SER A 139 -16.56 -5.11 5.61
CA SER A 139 -16.78 -4.69 6.99
C SER A 139 -16.92 -3.17 7.09
N ASP A 140 -17.55 -2.68 8.16
CA ASP A 140 -17.69 -1.25 8.44
C ASP A 140 -16.37 -0.51 8.52
N SER A 141 -15.26 -1.22 8.76
CA SER A 141 -13.91 -0.65 8.87
C SER A 141 -13.06 -0.81 7.60
N ALA A 142 -13.52 -1.59 6.61
CA ALA A 142 -12.77 -1.86 5.39
C ALA A 142 -12.51 -0.57 4.61
N PHE A 143 -11.28 -0.42 4.11
CA PHE A 143 -10.88 0.67 3.24
C PHE A 143 -11.29 0.40 1.78
N MET A 144 -11.15 -0.85 1.33
CA MET A 144 -11.45 -1.28 -0.04
C MET A 144 -11.78 -2.77 -0.10
N THR A 145 -12.97 -3.11 -0.61
CA THR A 145 -13.51 -4.49 -0.63
C THR A 145 -13.66 -5.06 -2.03
N LYS A 146 -13.42 -4.25 -3.08
CA LYS A 146 -13.41 -4.67 -4.47
C LYS A 146 -12.05 -4.33 -5.10
N HIS A 147 -11.62 -5.14 -6.07
CA HIS A 147 -10.38 -4.86 -6.77
C HIS A 147 -10.54 -3.60 -7.66
N PRO A 148 -9.62 -2.61 -7.62
CA PRO A 148 -9.74 -1.36 -8.37
C PRO A 148 -9.90 -1.51 -9.88
N TYR A 149 -9.23 -2.50 -10.49
CA TYR A 149 -9.48 -2.85 -11.90
C TYR A 149 -10.96 -3.16 -12.18
N LEU A 150 -11.61 -3.93 -11.29
CA LEU A 150 -13.02 -4.28 -11.45
C LEU A 150 -13.91 -3.06 -11.25
N GLN A 151 -13.63 -2.22 -10.24
CA GLN A 151 -14.35 -0.96 -10.03
C GLN A 151 -14.25 -0.02 -11.23
N LEU A 152 -13.05 0.10 -11.82
CA LEU A 152 -12.82 0.91 -13.00
C LEU A 152 -13.60 0.35 -14.20
N SER A 153 -13.54 -0.96 -14.43
CA SER A 153 -14.25 -1.60 -15.54
C SER A 153 -15.78 -1.50 -15.43
N SER A 154 -16.31 -1.40 -14.20
CA SER A 154 -17.76 -1.25 -13.96
C SER A 154 -18.20 0.21 -13.79
N GLY A 155 -17.30 1.19 -13.93
CA GLY A 155 -17.61 2.61 -13.74
C GLY A 155 -17.90 3.03 -12.29
N GLU A 156 -17.59 2.19 -11.30
CA GLU A 156 -17.82 2.47 -9.87
C GLU A 156 -16.70 3.33 -9.27
N VAL A 157 -16.54 4.53 -9.82
CA VAL A 157 -15.47 5.48 -9.45
C VAL A 157 -16.05 6.80 -8.98
N TYR A 158 -15.27 7.58 -8.23
CA TYR A 158 -15.71 8.90 -7.75
C TYR A 158 -15.79 9.95 -8.88
N ASP A 159 -14.99 9.77 -9.94
CA ASP A 159 -14.93 10.63 -11.14
C ASP A 159 -14.68 12.11 -10.83
N ILE A 160 -13.48 12.38 -10.32
CA ILE A 160 -12.96 13.75 -10.08
C ILE A 160 -11.73 14.01 -10.95
N PRO A 161 -11.38 15.29 -11.22
CA PRO A 161 -10.23 15.63 -12.05
C PRO A 161 -8.95 14.94 -11.60
N TRP A 162 -8.32 14.23 -12.54
CA TRP A 162 -7.16 13.41 -12.28
C TRP A 162 -6.06 13.67 -13.30
N LEU A 163 -4.84 13.89 -12.82
CA LEU A 163 -3.65 13.93 -13.65
C LEU A 163 -2.75 12.76 -13.29
N ALA A 164 -2.25 12.05 -14.29
CA ALA A 164 -1.27 10.98 -14.11
C ALA A 164 -0.08 11.20 -15.05
N TRP A 165 1.14 11.00 -14.55
CA TRP A 165 2.35 11.04 -15.37
C TRP A 165 3.39 10.03 -14.90
N ARG A 166 4.39 9.80 -15.76
CA ARG A 166 5.57 8.96 -15.48
C ARG A 166 6.81 9.62 -16.06
N ALA A 167 7.98 9.37 -15.49
CA ALA A 167 9.24 9.71 -16.13
C ALA A 167 9.46 8.85 -17.38
N SER A 168 10.22 9.35 -18.35
CA SER A 168 10.61 8.56 -19.55
C SER A 168 11.32 7.27 -19.14
N ASP A 169 12.23 7.38 -18.17
CA ASP A 169 13.22 6.36 -17.83
C ASP A 169 13.06 5.80 -16.40
N GLU A 170 11.82 5.52 -15.97
CA GLU A 170 11.50 4.92 -14.65
C GLU A 170 12.37 3.69 -14.31
N GLY A 171 12.65 2.85 -15.32
CA GLY A 171 13.38 1.59 -15.15
C GLY A 171 14.83 1.77 -14.67
N ILE A 172 15.44 2.94 -14.88
CA ILE A 172 16.79 3.23 -14.38
C ILE A 172 16.84 3.10 -12.85
N PHE A 173 15.74 3.43 -12.16
CA PHE A 173 15.63 3.27 -10.71
C PHE A 173 15.90 1.82 -10.26
N LEU A 174 15.34 0.83 -10.98
CA LEU A 174 15.56 -0.58 -10.66
C LEU A 174 16.99 -1.03 -10.96
N GLY A 175 17.58 -0.53 -12.05
CA GLY A 175 18.98 -0.80 -12.39
C GLY A 175 19.98 -0.29 -11.34
N VAL A 176 19.67 0.84 -10.68
CA VAL A 176 20.50 1.37 -9.58
C VAL A 176 20.34 0.56 -8.30
N LEU A 177 19.13 0.11 -7.97
CA LEU A 177 18.85 -0.64 -6.74
C LEU A 177 19.23 -2.12 -6.79
N ALA A 178 19.22 -2.70 -7.99
CA ALA A 178 19.65 -4.06 -8.23
C ALA A 178 20.70 -4.07 -9.36
N PRO A 179 21.92 -3.55 -9.08
CA PRO A 179 22.97 -3.55 -10.08
C PRO A 179 23.24 -4.99 -10.53
N PRO A 180 23.53 -5.22 -11.82
CA PRO A 180 23.96 -6.54 -12.28
C PRO A 180 25.20 -6.98 -11.50
N ALA A 181 25.42 -8.31 -11.45
CA ALA A 181 26.66 -8.85 -10.90
C ALA A 181 27.86 -8.15 -11.57
N PRO A 182 28.95 -7.88 -10.83
CA PRO A 182 30.18 -7.36 -11.42
C PRO A 182 30.58 -8.20 -12.64
N TYR A 183 31.07 -7.56 -13.71
CA TYR A 183 31.46 -8.26 -14.94
C TYR A 183 32.45 -9.41 -14.66
N ASP A 184 33.32 -9.26 -13.66
CA ASP A 184 34.29 -10.27 -13.22
C ASP A 184 33.66 -11.56 -12.66
N GLU A 185 32.38 -11.52 -12.27
CA GLU A 185 31.59 -12.68 -11.85
C GLU A 185 30.81 -13.33 -13.00
N ILE A 186 30.63 -12.63 -14.12
CA ILE A 186 29.91 -13.12 -15.32
C ILE A 186 30.84 -13.93 -16.23
N GLU A 187 32.14 -13.65 -16.21
CA GLU A 187 33.15 -14.31 -17.07
C GLU A 187 33.75 -15.60 -16.47
N LYS A 188 33.27 -16.08 -15.31
CA LYS A 188 33.66 -17.36 -14.71
C LYS A 188 32.58 -18.42 -14.89
#